data_AF-A0A0F5R7Q7-F1
#
_entry.id   AF-A0A0F5R7Q7-F1
#
_cell.length_a   1.000
_cell.length_b   1.000
_cell.length_c   1.000
_cell.angle_alpha   90.00
_cell.angle_beta   90.00
_cell.angle_gamma   90.00
#
_symmetry.space_group_name_H-M   'P 1'
#
loop_
_entity.id
_entity.type
_entity.pdbx_description
1 polymer ?
#
loop_
_entity_poly.entity_id
_entity_poly.type
_entity_poly.pdbx_seq_one_letter_code
_entity_poly.pdbx_strand_id
1 'polypeptide(L)'
;MDEQLDRAPCGYVLMDDNRDVREVNATLCRLLGYEKQGICGSSFESLLTRSSQVFFQLYFLPLIKLNRSVEEMYLTLKTSSGGVLPVLLNASGAERDGGWVYDFILMPICRRMDYEQQIQQAKNASRQAREELERIEKLLKLKRDELARIQGSTPVE
;
A
#
# COMPACT_ATOMS: atom_id res chain seq x y z
N MET A 1 -26.15 -12.15 0.80
CA MET A 1 -24.78 -12.66 1.03
C MET A 1 -24.75 -13.88 1.94
N ASP A 2 -23.99 -14.92 1.57
CA ASP A 2 -23.62 -16.05 2.43
C ASP A 2 -22.62 -15.60 3.53
N GLU A 3 -22.62 -16.24 4.70
CA GLU A 3 -21.72 -15.92 5.83
C GLU A 3 -20.24 -16.02 5.44
N GLN A 4 -19.85 -16.99 4.58
CA GLN A 4 -18.46 -17.15 4.15
C GLN A 4 -17.96 -15.94 3.35
N LEU A 5 -18.81 -15.41 2.46
CA LEU A 5 -18.48 -14.23 1.65
C LEU A 5 -18.52 -12.95 2.49
N ASP A 6 -19.46 -12.86 3.43
CA ASP A 6 -19.60 -11.70 4.31
C ASP A 6 -18.37 -11.49 5.21
N ARG A 7 -17.71 -12.58 5.60
CA ARG A 7 -16.51 -12.58 6.45
C ARG A 7 -15.23 -12.90 5.71
N ALA A 8 -15.24 -12.98 4.38
CA ALA A 8 -14.05 -13.26 3.59
C ALA A 8 -12.93 -12.26 3.94
N PRO A 9 -11.65 -12.68 3.94
CA PRO A 9 -10.52 -11.82 4.30
C PRO A 9 -10.13 -10.83 3.20
N CYS A 10 -11.10 -10.39 2.41
CA CYS A 10 -11.00 -9.37 1.38
C CYS A 10 -12.26 -8.52 1.42
N GLY A 11 -12.19 -7.31 0.88
CA GLY A 11 -13.39 -6.53 0.64
C GLY A 11 -14.18 -7.13 -0.52
N TYR A 12 -15.49 -7.20 -0.38
CA TYR A 12 -16.39 -7.57 -1.47
C TYR A 12 -17.46 -6.51 -1.63
N VAL A 13 -17.75 -6.17 -2.89
CA VAL A 13 -18.83 -5.26 -3.29
C VAL A 13 -19.57 -5.88 -4.47
N LEU A 14 -20.90 -5.80 -4.45
CA LEU A 14 -21.75 -5.98 -5.61
C LEU A 14 -22.22 -4.59 -6.07
N MET A 15 -21.90 -4.21 -7.29
CA MET A 15 -22.29 -2.93 -7.89
C MET A 15 -23.28 -3.17 -9.04
N ASP A 16 -24.30 -2.32 -9.17
CA ASP A 16 -25.20 -2.35 -10.33
C ASP A 16 -24.69 -1.51 -11.51
N ASP A 17 -25.41 -1.52 -12.63
CA ASP A 17 -25.04 -0.75 -13.82
C ASP A 17 -25.18 0.78 -13.66
N ASN A 18 -25.92 1.24 -12.64
CA ASN A 18 -25.96 2.66 -12.24
C ASN A 18 -24.72 3.06 -11.43
N ARG A 19 -23.88 2.09 -11.07
CA ARG A 19 -22.66 2.20 -10.26
C ARG A 19 -22.95 2.37 -8.77
N ASP A 20 -24.13 1.98 -8.33
CA ASP A 20 -24.51 1.99 -6.92
C ASP A 20 -24.17 0.66 -6.27
N VAL A 21 -23.72 0.73 -5.02
CA VAL A 21 -23.38 -0.46 -4.24
C VAL A 21 -24.66 -1.14 -3.77
N ARG A 22 -24.90 -2.35 -4.25
CA ARG A 22 -26.03 -3.21 -3.85
C ARG A 22 -25.72 -3.96 -2.57
N GLU A 23 -24.56 -4.61 -2.53
CA GLU A 23 -24.09 -5.35 -1.37
C GLU A 23 -22.64 -5.01 -1.07
N VAL A 24 -22.29 -5.04 0.21
CA VAL A 24 -20.93 -4.96 0.70
C VAL A 24 -20.78 -5.93 1.85
N ASN A 25 -19.62 -6.58 1.94
CA ASN A 25 -19.33 -7.51 3.02
C ASN A 25 -18.87 -6.79 4.30
N ALA A 26 -19.06 -7.45 5.44
CA ALA A 26 -18.67 -6.91 6.74
C ALA A 26 -17.16 -6.58 6.82
N THR A 27 -16.30 -7.32 6.11
CA THR A 27 -14.86 -7.04 6.07
C THR A 27 -14.55 -5.67 5.48
N LEU A 28 -15.12 -5.29 4.34
CA LEU A 28 -14.87 -3.97 3.76
C LEU A 28 -15.43 -2.84 4.63
N CYS A 29 -16.62 -3.03 5.21
CA CYS A 29 -17.20 -2.10 6.16
C CYS A 29 -16.23 -1.79 7.31
N ARG A 30 -15.66 -2.84 7.93
CA ARG A 30 -14.67 -2.68 9.01
C ARG A 30 -13.41 -1.95 8.53
N LEU A 31 -12.88 -2.30 7.36
CA LEU A 31 -11.65 -1.69 6.82
C LEU A 31 -11.82 -0.20 6.50
N LEU A 32 -12.99 0.20 6.02
CA LEU A 32 -13.29 1.59 5.71
C LEU A 32 -13.85 2.38 6.90
N GLY A 33 -14.27 1.69 7.96
CA GLY A 33 -14.90 2.30 9.13
C GLY A 33 -16.32 2.81 8.88
N TYR A 34 -17.04 2.24 7.92
CA TYR A 34 -18.44 2.58 7.63
C TYR A 34 -19.38 1.46 8.06
N GLU A 35 -20.61 1.84 8.43
CA GLU A 35 -21.71 0.89 8.52
C GLU A 35 -22.19 0.49 7.13
N LYS A 36 -22.79 -0.70 7.02
CA LYS A 36 -23.30 -1.23 5.74
C LYS A 36 -24.29 -0.29 5.08
N GLN A 37 -25.19 0.32 5.86
CA GLN A 37 -26.19 1.28 5.37
C GLN A 37 -25.56 2.57 4.85
N GLY A 38 -24.34 2.92 5.28
CA GLY A 38 -23.60 4.08 4.77
C GLY A 38 -22.92 3.83 3.44
N ILE A 39 -22.81 2.57 3.00
CA ILE A 39 -22.20 2.18 1.73
C ILE A 39 -23.28 1.74 0.73
N CYS A 40 -24.17 0.84 1.13
CA CYS A 40 -25.24 0.34 0.27
C CYS A 40 -26.16 1.48 -0.20
N GLY A 41 -26.48 1.51 -1.49
CA GLY A 41 -27.29 2.55 -2.12
C GLY A 41 -26.52 3.83 -2.47
N SER A 42 -25.24 3.93 -2.08
CA SER A 42 -24.36 5.01 -2.55
C SER A 42 -23.59 4.57 -3.79
N SER A 43 -23.19 5.54 -4.61
CA SER A 43 -22.30 5.27 -5.73
C SER A 43 -20.96 4.70 -5.21
N PHE A 44 -20.47 3.62 -5.82
CA PHE A 44 -19.15 3.06 -5.49
C PHE A 44 -18.04 4.11 -5.66
N GLU A 45 -18.20 5.02 -6.63
CA GLU A 45 -17.27 6.12 -6.86
C GLU A 45 -17.15 7.02 -5.63
N SER A 46 -18.19 7.15 -4.81
CA SER A 46 -18.15 7.94 -3.59
C SER A 46 -17.18 7.39 -2.55
N LEU A 47 -16.85 6.10 -2.59
CA LEU A 47 -15.85 5.47 -1.73
C LEU A 47 -14.42 5.74 -2.20
N LEU A 48 -14.23 6.15 -3.45
CA LEU A 48 -12.92 6.38 -4.04
C LEU A 48 -12.39 7.78 -3.69
N THR A 49 -11.06 7.90 -3.60
CA THR A 49 -10.39 9.21 -3.69
C THR A 49 -10.63 9.84 -5.06
N ARG A 50 -10.53 11.17 -5.17
CA ARG A 50 -10.81 11.88 -6.45
C ARG A 50 -9.95 11.39 -7.62
N SER A 51 -8.68 11.08 -7.39
CA SER A 51 -7.81 10.51 -8.42
C SER A 51 -8.26 9.11 -8.84
N SER A 52 -8.63 8.26 -7.88
CA SER A 52 -9.18 6.93 -8.16
C SER A 52 -10.55 6.98 -8.85
N GLN A 53 -11.40 7.98 -8.58
CA GLN A 53 -12.66 8.18 -9.31
C GLN A 53 -12.42 8.42 -10.80
N VAL A 54 -11.51 9.33 -11.13
CA VAL A 54 -11.17 9.63 -12.54
C VAL A 54 -10.58 8.40 -13.22
N PHE A 55 -9.66 7.69 -12.55
CA PHE A 55 -9.06 6.47 -13.10
C PHE A 55 -10.11 5.37 -13.31
N PHE A 56 -11.03 5.19 -12.36
CA PHE A 56 -12.14 4.24 -12.48
C PHE A 56 -13.04 4.59 -13.68
N GLN A 57 -13.42 5.85 -13.86
CA GLN A 57 -14.26 6.26 -14.98
C GLN A 57 -13.58 6.06 -16.35
N LEU A 58 -12.30 6.44 -16.46
CA LEU A 58 -11.58 6.43 -17.73
C LEU A 58 -11.06 5.04 -18.13
N TYR A 59 -10.75 4.18 -17.16
CA TYR A 59 -10.12 2.88 -17.43
C TYR A 59 -11.01 1.71 -17.00
N PHE A 60 -11.53 1.71 -15.77
CA PHE A 60 -12.32 0.58 -15.28
C PHE A 60 -13.61 0.38 -16.07
N LEU A 61 -14.44 1.42 -16.18
CA LEU A 61 -15.76 1.30 -16.82
C LEU A 61 -15.68 0.85 -18.28
N PRO A 62 -14.76 1.34 -19.14
CA PRO A 62 -14.60 0.81 -20.48
C PRO A 62 -14.14 -0.65 -20.49
N LEU A 63 -13.15 -1.00 -19.66
CA LEU A 63 -12.57 -2.35 -19.62
C LEU A 63 -13.59 -3.39 -19.17
N ILE A 64 -14.33 -3.14 -18.08
CA ILE A 64 -15.30 -4.11 -17.56
C ILE A 64 -16.48 -4.31 -18.53
N LYS A 65 -16.87 -3.27 -19.27
CA LYS A 65 -17.92 -3.37 -20.31
C LYS A 65 -17.48 -4.20 -21.51
N LEU A 66 -16.22 -4.06 -21.93
CA LEU A 66 -15.69 -4.77 -23.08
C LEU A 66 -15.30 -6.22 -22.75
N ASN A 67 -14.55 -6.41 -21.68
CA ASN A 67 -13.89 -7.69 -21.36
C ASN A 67 -14.68 -8.54 -20.37
N ARG A 68 -15.69 -7.96 -19.69
CA ARG A 68 -16.46 -8.59 -18.60
C ARG A 68 -15.63 -8.99 -17.37
N SER A 69 -14.32 -8.78 -17.38
CA SER A 69 -13.46 -8.88 -16.21
C SER A 69 -12.38 -7.80 -16.20
N VAL A 70 -11.90 -7.48 -15.00
CA VAL A 70 -10.74 -6.63 -14.76
C VAL A 70 -9.93 -7.29 -13.65
N GLU A 71 -8.62 -7.38 -13.82
CA GLU A 71 -7.72 -7.98 -12.85
C GLU A 71 -6.66 -6.95 -12.41
N GLU A 72 -6.33 -7.00 -11.12
CA GLU A 72 -5.25 -6.28 -10.43
C GLU A 72 -5.27 -4.76 -10.63
N MET A 73 -6.46 -4.16 -10.65
CA MET A 73 -6.58 -2.71 -10.79
C MET A 73 -6.29 -1.99 -9.47
N TYR A 74 -5.26 -1.16 -9.45
CA TYR A 74 -4.93 -0.36 -8.27
C TYR A 74 -5.91 0.81 -8.07
N LEU A 75 -6.55 0.87 -6.90
CA LEU A 75 -7.40 1.97 -6.49
C LEU A 75 -7.06 2.41 -5.05
N THR A 76 -7.57 3.58 -4.65
CA THR A 76 -7.46 4.07 -3.28
C THR A 76 -8.83 4.54 -2.80
N LEU A 77 -9.32 3.86 -1.77
CA LEU A 77 -10.59 4.13 -1.10
C LEU A 77 -10.38 5.16 0.02
N LYS A 78 -11.43 5.88 0.39
CA LYS A 78 -11.49 6.79 1.54
C LYS A 78 -12.06 6.03 2.73
N THR A 79 -11.50 6.27 3.92
CA THR A 79 -12.06 5.76 5.17
C THR A 79 -12.94 6.83 5.83
N SER A 80 -13.85 6.42 6.71
CA SER A 80 -14.70 7.34 7.49
C SER A 80 -13.90 8.28 8.39
N SER A 81 -12.71 7.86 8.83
CA SER A 81 -11.76 8.66 9.61
C SER A 81 -11.02 9.73 8.80
N GLY A 82 -11.27 9.84 7.48
CA GLY A 82 -10.56 10.77 6.59
C GLY A 82 -9.21 10.25 6.08
N GLY A 83 -8.85 9.02 6.43
CA GLY A 83 -7.70 8.31 5.89
C GLY A 83 -7.96 7.70 4.50
N VAL A 84 -7.00 6.92 4.03
CA VAL A 84 -7.09 6.24 2.74
C VAL A 84 -6.68 4.78 2.86
N LEU A 85 -7.34 3.92 2.07
CA LEU A 85 -7.05 2.49 1.97
C LEU A 85 -6.71 2.14 0.52
N PRO A 86 -5.43 1.93 0.20
CA PRO A 86 -4.99 1.42 -1.09
C PRO A 86 -5.44 -0.04 -1.27
N VAL A 87 -5.94 -0.38 -2.45
CA VAL A 87 -6.45 -1.72 -2.77
C VAL A 87 -6.09 -2.16 -4.19
N LEU A 88 -5.91 -3.46 -4.40
CA LEU A 88 -6.05 -4.09 -5.72
C LEU A 88 -7.50 -4.54 -5.89
N LEU A 89 -8.09 -4.18 -7.03
CA LEU A 89 -9.45 -4.53 -7.41
C LEU A 89 -9.40 -5.57 -8.53
N ASN A 90 -10.05 -6.71 -8.27
CA ASN A 90 -10.47 -7.64 -9.30
C ASN A 90 -11.99 -7.52 -9.46
N ALA A 91 -12.49 -7.56 -10.69
CA ALA A 91 -13.91 -7.49 -10.95
C ALA A 91 -14.34 -8.47 -12.04
N SER A 92 -15.57 -8.95 -11.92
CA SER A 92 -16.27 -9.70 -12.97
C SER A 92 -17.67 -9.14 -13.14
N GLY A 93 -18.06 -8.86 -14.38
CA GLY A 93 -19.40 -8.45 -14.77
C GLY A 93 -20.20 -9.64 -15.29
N ALA A 94 -21.45 -9.74 -14.83
CA ALA A 94 -22.40 -10.75 -15.30
C ALA A 94 -23.80 -10.15 -15.43
N GLU A 95 -24.61 -10.73 -16.30
CA GLU A 95 -26.04 -10.44 -16.36
C GLU A 95 -26.76 -11.30 -15.32
N ARG A 96 -27.53 -10.67 -14.43
CA ARG A 96 -28.37 -11.31 -13.42
C ARG A 96 -29.72 -10.60 -13.37
N ASP A 97 -30.81 -11.36 -13.35
CA ASP A 97 -32.18 -10.85 -13.25
C ASP A 97 -32.53 -9.73 -14.26
N GLY A 98 -31.96 -9.80 -15.48
CA GLY A 98 -32.21 -8.84 -16.56
C GLY A 98 -31.42 -7.53 -16.44
N GLY A 99 -30.40 -7.46 -15.57
CA GLY A 99 -29.51 -6.32 -15.43
C GLY A 99 -28.04 -6.72 -15.32
N TRP A 100 -27.15 -5.79 -15.69
CA TRP A 100 -25.71 -5.96 -15.45
C TRP A 100 -25.38 -5.69 -13.99
N VAL A 101 -24.63 -6.61 -13.40
CA VAL A 101 -24.03 -6.45 -12.07
C VAL A 101 -22.56 -6.78 -12.13
N TYR A 102 -21.80 -6.20 -11.22
CA TYR A 102 -20.36 -6.34 -11.15
C TYR A 102 -19.94 -6.74 -9.74
N ASP A 103 -19.33 -7.92 -9.62
CA ASP A 103 -18.72 -8.41 -8.39
C ASP A 103 -17.30 -7.88 -8.29
N PHE A 104 -16.97 -7.21 -7.19
CA PHE A 104 -15.63 -6.70 -6.91
C PHE A 104 -15.01 -7.45 -5.74
N ILE A 105 -13.75 -7.83 -5.89
CA ILE A 105 -12.85 -8.25 -4.81
C ILE A 105 -11.80 -7.16 -4.62
N LEU A 106 -11.70 -6.64 -3.42
CA LEU A 106 -10.84 -5.54 -3.03
C LEU A 106 -9.82 -6.06 -2.01
N MET A 107 -8.56 -6.18 -2.42
CA MET A 107 -7.47 -6.62 -1.57
C MET A 107 -6.68 -5.41 -1.08
N PRO A 108 -6.68 -5.10 0.23
CA PRO A 108 -5.83 -4.04 0.79
C PRO A 108 -4.37 -4.25 0.44
N ILE A 109 -3.72 -3.18 0.00
CA ILE A 109 -2.28 -3.16 -0.24
C ILE A 109 -1.63 -2.45 0.94
N CYS A 110 -0.84 -3.19 1.71
CA CYS A 110 0.07 -2.60 2.67
C CYS A 110 1.16 -1.84 1.91
N ARG A 111 1.04 -0.51 1.80
CA ARG A 111 2.08 0.35 1.22
C ARG A 111 3.30 0.32 2.14
N ARG A 112 4.35 -0.41 1.73
CA ARG A 112 5.73 0.05 1.43
C ARG A 112 6.44 1.10 2.31
N MET A 113 5.74 1.91 3.12
CA MET A 113 6.29 2.91 4.03
C MET A 113 7.30 2.31 5.02
N ASP A 114 7.05 1.11 5.53
CA ASP A 114 8.02 0.41 6.38
C ASP A 114 9.31 0.09 5.62
N TYR A 115 9.21 -0.30 4.35
CA TYR A 115 10.36 -0.70 3.55
C TYR A 115 11.27 0.48 3.21
N GLU A 116 10.73 1.63 2.82
CA GLU A 116 11.56 2.80 2.50
C GLU A 116 12.17 3.43 3.75
N GLN A 117 11.45 3.43 4.87
CA GLN A 117 11.98 3.92 6.14
C GLN A 117 13.13 3.03 6.64
N GLN A 118 13.00 1.70 6.52
CA GLN A 118 14.07 0.74 6.82
C GLN A 118 15.28 0.90 5.88
N ILE A 119 15.05 1.11 4.58
CA ILE A 119 16.14 1.34 3.60
C ILE A 119 16.90 2.63 3.94
N GLN A 120 16.21 3.70 4.35
CA GLN A 120 16.86 4.96 4.68
C GLN A 120 17.63 4.89 6.01
N GLN A 121 17.08 4.21 7.02
CA GLN A 121 17.76 4.00 8.30
C GLN A 121 19.03 3.17 8.14
N ALA A 122 18.97 2.09 7.34
CA ALA A 122 20.14 1.26 7.05
C ALA A 122 21.26 2.03 6.34
N LYS A 123 20.92 2.89 5.36
CA LYS A 123 21.91 3.73 4.66
C LYS A 123 22.60 4.73 5.60
N ASN A 124 21.85 5.35 6.51
CA ASN A 124 22.39 6.32 7.45
C ASN A 124 23.35 5.66 8.46
N ALA A 125 22.99 4.51 9.03
CA ALA A 125 23.85 3.77 9.95
C ALA A 125 25.14 3.29 9.27
N SER A 126 25.04 2.81 8.03
CA SER A 126 26.22 2.40 7.25
C SER A 126 27.18 3.57 6.99
N ARG A 127 26.65 4.76 6.67
CA ARG A 127 27.48 5.95 6.45
C ARG A 127 28.19 6.39 7.73
N GLN A 128 27.48 6.42 8.87
CA GLN A 128 28.07 6.81 10.15
C GLN A 128 29.19 5.86 10.58
N ALA A 129 29.00 4.55 10.41
CA ALA A 129 30.03 3.56 10.72
C ALA A 129 31.29 3.74 9.85
N ARG A 130 31.13 4.11 8.57
CA ARG A 130 32.27 4.38 7.67
C ARG A 130 33.02 5.65 8.07
N GLU A 131 32.30 6.73 8.36
CA GLU A 131 32.92 7.99 8.81
C GLU A 131 33.72 7.79 10.12
N GLU A 132 33.20 6.99 11.05
CA GLU A 132 33.90 6.70 12.31
C GLU A 132 35.10 5.78 12.11
N LEU A 133 34.98 4.76 11.26
CA LEU A 133 36.11 3.89 10.91
C LEU A 133 37.25 4.70 10.29
N GLU A 134 36.96 5.60 9.35
CA GLU A 134 37.97 6.47 8.73
C GLU A 134 38.66 7.40 9.75
N ARG A 135 37.93 7.88 10.77
CA ARG A 135 38.51 8.68 11.86
C ARG A 135 39.46 7.85 12.71
N ILE A 136 39.03 6.65 13.11
CA ILE A 136 39.83 5.74 13.93
C ILE A 136 41.08 5.30 13.16
N GLU A 137 40.97 4.98 11.87
CA GLU A 137 42.12 4.63 11.02
C GLU A 137 43.14 5.77 10.93
N LYS A 138 42.67 7.01 10.72
CA LYS A 138 43.55 8.19 10.73
C LYS A 138 44.25 8.38 12.07
N LEU A 139 43.52 8.24 13.18
CA LEU A 139 44.06 8.37 14.53
C LEU A 139 45.10 7.29 14.83
N LEU A 140 44.81 6.02 14.49
CA LEU A 140 45.73 4.90 14.65
C LEU A 140 47.00 5.09 13.83
N LYS A 141 46.88 5.61 12.60
CA LYS A 141 48.04 5.94 11.77
C LYS A 141 48.91 7.00 12.43
N LEU A 142 48.32 8.10 12.90
CA LEU A 142 49.06 9.15 13.62
C LEU A 142 49.75 8.60 14.87
N LYS A 143 49.05 7.79 15.67
CA LYS A 143 49.62 7.17 16.88
C LYS A 143 50.75 6.20 16.57
N ARG A 144 50.64 5.41 15.49
CA ARG A 144 51.73 4.54 15.01
C ARG A 144 52.95 5.36 14.57
N ASP A 145 52.73 6.45 13.83
CA ASP A 145 53.80 7.33 13.37
C ASP A 145 54.49 8.04 14.56
N GLU A 146 53.74 8.45 15.58
CA GLU A 146 54.27 9.00 16.85
C GLU A 146 55.13 7.96 17.59
N LEU A 147 54.63 6.74 17.76
CA LEU A 147 55.36 5.66 18.45
C LEU A 147 56.65 5.27 17.70
N ALA A 148 56.62 5.21 16.37
CA ALA A 148 57.80 4.92 15.55
C ALA A 148 58.89 6.00 15.72
N ARG A 149 58.51 7.28 15.84
CA ARG A 149 59.45 8.38 16.12
C ARG A 149 60.07 8.29 17.52
N ILE A 150 59.27 7.91 18.52
CA ILE A 150 59.73 7.77 19.91
C ILE A 150 60.67 6.56 20.05
N GLN A 151 60.32 5.41 19.46
CA GLN A 151 61.15 4.19 19.53
C GLN A 151 62.44 4.28 18.70
N GLY A 152 62.45 5.05 17.61
CA GLY A 152 63.66 5.34 16.82
C GLY A 152 64.64 6.32 17.48
N SER A 153 64.27 6.91 18.63
CA SER A 153 65.08 7.90 19.36
C SER A 153 65.73 7.34 20.64
N THR A 154 65.52 6.06 20.95
CA THR A 154 66.20 5.41 22.09
C THR A 154 67.62 4.99 21.67
N PRO A 155 68.69 5.58 22.25
CA PRO A 155 70.05 5.11 22.02
C PRO A 155 70.21 3.74 22.70
N VAL A 156 70.67 2.75 21.95
CA VAL A 156 71.25 1.54 22.56
C VAL A 156 72.62 1.96 23.08
N GLU A 157 72.77 1.93 24.41
CA GLU A 157 74.02 2.14 25.16
C GLU A 157 75.14 1.19 24.72
#